data_AF-A0A9N8EZX8-F1
#
_entry.id   AF-A0A9N8EZX8-F1
#
_cell.length_a   1.000
_cell.length_b   1.000
_cell.length_c   1.000
_cell.angle_alpha   90.00
_cell.angle_beta   90.00
_cell.angle_gamma   90.00
#
_symmetry.space_group_name_H-M   'P 1'
#
loop_
_entity.id
_entity.type
_entity.pdbx_description
1 polymer ?
#
loop_
_entity_poly.entity_id
_entity_poly.type
_entity_poly.pdbx_seq_one_letter_code
_entity_poly.pdbx_strand_id
1 'polypeptide(L)'
;MRDDGSTYRQHMNYYREQGRHQCARLLFLEDLRDQLAEWAALGDELIVGLDANEDVRDGAVKDMFSSLNMRDAVLSRHGNNPPETMNRNSNQEPIDAIFVSRGINISAAGYTDYGDFIDSDHRSVWIDVPFTSVLGHNPPNYAKKKPEKLKPDDPRVRDRYIMLVKKRYRHFDNFVPKQAAYVESLLAMGAPLQVIVAEHDKLVVADFRARMWAAQRCRPIYTGLHAWSPKWAQAI
;
A
#
# COMPACT_ATOMS: atom_id res chain seq x y z
N MET A 1 -3.20 -10.43 32.14
CA MET A 1 -3.51 -9.92 30.80
C MET A 1 -2.47 -8.87 30.47
N ARG A 2 -1.60 -9.13 29.49
CA ARG A 2 -0.78 -8.06 28.91
C ARG A 2 -1.77 -7.16 28.19
N ASP A 3 -1.73 -5.86 28.43
CA ASP A 3 -2.52 -4.90 27.66
C ASP A 3 -1.80 -4.71 26.31
N ASP A 4 -2.17 -5.57 25.38
CA ASP A 4 -1.67 -5.74 24.00
C ASP A 4 -2.53 -4.97 22.98
N GLY A 5 -3.45 -4.13 23.45
CA GLY A 5 -4.51 -3.54 22.63
C GLY A 5 -4.08 -2.44 21.66
N SER A 6 -2.89 -1.84 21.80
CA SER A 6 -2.40 -0.81 20.88
C SER A 6 -1.13 -1.22 20.15
N THR A 7 -1.03 -0.85 18.87
CA THR A 7 0.15 -1.05 18.02
C THR A 7 1.42 -0.52 18.68
N TYR A 8 1.33 0.64 19.34
CA TYR A 8 2.45 1.20 20.10
C TYR A 8 2.99 0.23 21.16
N ARG A 9 2.10 -0.44 21.92
CA ARG A 9 2.49 -1.40 22.95
C ARG A 9 3.09 -2.67 22.37
N GLN A 10 2.56 -3.14 21.24
CA GLN A 10 3.12 -4.27 20.51
C GLN A 10 4.54 -3.97 20.06
N HIS A 11 4.79 -2.80 19.46
CA HIS A 11 6.14 -2.37 19.07
C HIS A 11 7.06 -2.22 20.29
N MET A 12 6.58 -1.61 21.39
CA MET A 12 7.37 -1.50 22.62
C MET A 12 7.76 -2.85 23.19
N ASN A 13 6.88 -3.86 23.15
CA ASN A 13 7.19 -5.21 23.62
C ASN A 13 8.27 -5.85 22.75
N TYR A 14 8.12 -5.78 21.42
CA TYR A 14 9.12 -6.26 20.46
C TYR A 14 10.50 -5.65 20.71
N TYR A 15 10.59 -4.32 20.82
CA TYR A 15 11.88 -3.65 21.05
C TYR A 15 12.48 -3.98 22.42
N ARG A 16 11.67 -4.12 23.47
CA ARG A 16 12.13 -4.51 24.81
C ARG A 16 12.71 -5.92 24.84
N GLU A 17 12.14 -6.86 24.09
CA GLU A 17 12.68 -8.22 23.93
C GLU A 17 14.08 -8.20 23.28
N GLN A 18 14.39 -7.14 22.52
CA GLN A 18 15.70 -6.89 21.91
C GLN A 18 16.61 -5.98 22.76
N GLY A 19 16.21 -5.63 23.99
CA GLY A 19 16.99 -4.76 24.87
C GLY A 19 16.94 -3.26 24.49
N ARG A 20 16.06 -2.86 23.57
CA ARG A 20 15.83 -1.46 23.19
C ARG A 20 14.64 -0.92 24.01
N HIS A 21 14.92 0.04 24.89
CA HIS A 21 13.95 0.51 25.90
C HIS A 21 13.40 1.91 25.63
N GLN A 22 13.80 2.55 24.55
CA GLN A 22 13.34 3.88 24.14
C GLN A 22 11.89 3.85 23.61
N CYS A 23 11.32 5.03 23.37
CA CYS A 23 10.00 5.17 22.75
C CYS A 23 9.96 4.51 21.37
N ALA A 24 8.93 3.70 21.08
CA ALA A 24 8.79 2.98 19.81
C ALA A 24 8.79 3.91 18.57
N ARG A 25 8.27 5.14 18.71
CA ARG A 25 8.30 6.15 17.64
C ARG A 25 9.73 6.61 17.33
N LEU A 26 10.54 6.83 18.36
CA LEU A 26 11.95 7.22 18.18
C LEU A 26 12.76 6.07 17.55
N LEU A 27 12.52 4.84 18.02
CA LEU A 27 13.16 3.64 17.46
C LEU A 27 12.78 3.42 15.99
N PHE A 28 11.52 3.65 15.64
CA PHE A 28 11.07 3.62 14.24
C PHE A 28 11.79 4.67 13.38
N LEU A 29 11.94 5.91 13.87
CA LEU A 29 12.64 6.96 13.13
C LEU A 29 14.14 6.67 12.99
N GLU A 30 14.76 6.09 14.01
CA GLU A 30 16.16 5.62 13.96
C GLU A 30 16.34 4.53 12.91
N ASP A 31 15.52 3.47 12.97
CA ASP A 31 15.61 2.33 12.05
C ASP A 31 15.29 2.78 10.60
N LEU A 32 14.30 3.66 10.42
CA LEU A 32 13.97 4.23 9.12
C LEU A 32 15.13 5.07 8.57
N ARG A 33 15.73 5.95 9.41
CA ARG A 33 16.87 6.76 9.00
C ARG A 33 18.02 5.88 8.52
N ASP A 34 18.36 4.86 9.28
CA ASP A 34 19.50 3.98 8.99
C ASP A 34 19.27 3.22 7.67
N GLN A 35 18.04 2.73 7.44
CA GLN A 35 17.70 2.07 6.18
C GLN A 35 17.74 3.03 4.98
N LEU A 36 17.23 4.25 5.12
CA LEU A 36 17.27 5.26 4.05
C LEU A 36 18.71 5.71 3.78
N ALA A 37 19.54 5.86 4.82
CA ALA A 37 20.96 6.20 4.69
C ALA A 37 21.72 5.09 3.93
N GLU A 38 21.42 3.83 4.21
CA GLU A 38 21.99 2.69 3.48
C GLU A 38 21.65 2.76 1.99
N TRP A 39 20.37 2.94 1.62
CA TRP A 39 19.97 3.05 0.21
C TRP A 39 20.58 4.29 -0.46
N ALA A 40 20.62 5.42 0.21
CA ALA A 40 21.28 6.63 -0.30
C ALA A 40 22.78 6.40 -0.53
N ALA A 41 23.47 5.67 0.35
CA ALA A 41 24.88 5.33 0.19
C ALA A 41 25.13 4.37 -0.99
N LEU A 42 24.14 3.55 -1.36
CA LEU A 42 24.17 2.71 -2.57
C LEU A 42 23.90 3.51 -3.86
N GLY A 43 23.55 4.79 -3.74
CA GLY A 43 23.28 5.69 -4.86
C GLY A 43 21.81 5.78 -5.26
N ASP A 44 20.90 5.27 -4.43
CA ASP A 44 19.46 5.38 -4.70
C ASP A 44 18.94 6.79 -4.41
N GLU A 45 18.08 7.29 -5.30
CA GLU A 45 17.27 8.49 -5.06
C GLU A 45 15.91 8.04 -4.50
N LEU A 46 15.47 8.70 -3.41
CA LEU A 46 14.38 8.21 -2.58
C LEU A 46 13.16 9.14 -2.65
N ILE A 47 11.98 8.54 -2.64
CA ILE A 47 10.69 9.21 -2.46
C ILE A 47 9.98 8.47 -1.33
N VAL A 48 9.68 9.17 -0.23
CA VAL A 48 9.11 8.58 0.97
C VAL A 48 7.86 9.36 1.37
N GLY A 49 6.69 8.71 1.28
CA GLY A 49 5.45 9.22 1.86
C GLY A 49 5.27 8.71 3.28
N LEU A 50 4.87 9.58 4.21
CA LEU A 50 4.72 9.24 5.62
C LEU A 50 3.58 10.04 6.27
N ASP A 51 2.72 9.34 7.01
CA ASP A 51 1.96 9.93 8.11
C ASP A 51 2.89 10.01 9.33
N ALA A 52 3.41 11.21 9.58
CA ALA A 52 4.38 11.50 10.61
C ALA A 52 3.78 11.48 12.03
N ASN A 53 2.45 11.62 12.15
CA ASN A 53 1.73 11.86 13.40
C ASN A 53 2.34 13.02 14.24
N GLU A 54 3.03 13.95 13.59
CA GLU A 54 3.52 15.22 14.14
C GLU A 54 3.56 16.25 13.01
N ASP A 55 3.64 17.53 13.35
CA ASP A 55 3.75 18.59 12.35
C ASP A 55 5.04 18.43 11.51
N VAL A 56 4.90 18.22 10.20
CA VAL A 56 6.03 17.97 9.30
C VAL A 56 6.87 19.23 9.00
N ARG A 57 6.44 20.40 9.49
CA ARG A 57 7.17 21.67 9.36
C ARG A 57 8.30 21.80 10.39
N ASP A 58 8.26 21.03 11.47
CA ASP A 58 9.29 20.92 12.48
C ASP A 58 9.36 19.49 13.07
N GLY A 59 9.99 19.32 14.22
CA GLY A 59 10.03 18.02 14.91
C GLY A 59 11.01 16.99 14.33
N ALA A 60 10.93 15.79 14.91
CA ALA A 60 11.94 14.74 14.72
C ALA A 60 11.93 14.15 13.31
N VAL A 61 10.76 14.01 12.69
CA VAL A 61 10.61 13.52 11.31
C VAL A 61 11.30 14.45 10.33
N LYS A 62 11.03 15.76 10.41
CA LYS A 62 11.68 16.73 9.53
C LYS A 62 13.19 16.73 9.74
N ASP A 63 13.65 16.73 10.99
CA ASP A 63 15.08 16.76 11.30
C ASP A 63 15.78 15.51 10.77
N MET A 64 15.15 14.34 10.89
CA MET A 64 15.65 13.07 10.35
C MET A 64 15.79 13.14 8.83
N PHE A 65 14.74 13.52 8.09
CA PHE A 65 14.82 13.62 6.62
C PHE A 65 15.80 14.71 6.17
N SER A 66 15.89 15.83 6.90
CA SER A 66 16.85 16.89 6.62
C SER A 66 18.29 16.40 6.79
N SER A 67 18.55 15.54 7.78
CA SER A 67 19.88 14.92 8.00
C SER A 67 20.30 13.99 6.85
N LEU A 68 19.33 13.43 6.12
CA LEU A 68 19.53 12.63 4.91
C LEU A 68 19.53 13.46 3.62
N ASN A 69 19.60 14.78 3.74
CA ASN A 69 19.53 15.72 2.62
C ASN A 69 18.23 15.57 1.78
N MET A 70 17.15 15.09 2.39
CA MET A 70 15.83 15.01 1.78
C MET A 70 15.01 16.26 2.14
N ARG A 71 14.01 16.56 1.31
CA ARG A 71 13.14 17.74 1.49
C ARG A 71 11.68 17.35 1.36
N ASP A 72 10.80 18.03 2.08
CA ASP A 72 9.36 17.94 1.83
C ASP A 72 9.07 18.48 0.43
N ALA A 73 8.47 17.66 -0.43
CA ALA A 73 8.22 17.97 -1.83
C ALA A 73 7.21 19.10 -2.02
N VAL A 74 6.17 19.16 -1.19
CA VAL A 74 5.06 20.12 -1.32
C VAL A 74 5.48 21.46 -0.71
N LEU A 75 6.00 21.44 0.52
CA LEU A 75 6.43 22.66 1.23
C LEU A 75 7.61 23.33 0.55
N SER A 76 8.56 22.57 -0.01
CA SER A 76 9.65 23.14 -0.80
C SER A 76 9.17 23.91 -2.02
N ARG A 77 7.98 23.57 -2.55
CA ARG A 77 7.43 24.20 -3.77
C ARG A 77 6.55 25.40 -3.45
N HIS A 78 5.71 25.27 -2.41
CA HIS A 78 4.63 26.23 -2.13
C HIS A 78 4.86 27.06 -0.86
N GLY A 79 5.92 26.79 -0.12
CA GLY A 79 6.23 27.44 1.15
C GLY A 79 5.56 26.77 2.35
N ASN A 80 5.74 27.38 3.53
CA ASN A 80 5.45 26.76 4.83
C ASN A 80 4.03 27.04 5.36
N ASN A 81 3.06 27.30 4.48
CA ASN A 81 1.66 27.54 4.85
C ASN A 81 0.70 26.51 4.20
N PRO A 82 0.87 25.21 4.48
CA PRO A 82 -0.01 24.16 3.98
C PRO A 82 -1.34 24.15 4.76
N PRO A 83 -2.39 23.50 4.23
CA PRO A 83 -3.53 23.08 5.04
C PRO A 83 -3.13 21.96 6.02
N GLU A 84 -3.95 21.71 7.03
CA GLU A 84 -3.90 20.46 7.79
C GLU A 84 -4.22 19.26 6.92
N THR A 85 -3.63 18.10 7.23
CA THR A 85 -3.80 16.90 6.41
C THR A 85 -4.81 15.89 6.97
N MET A 86 -5.32 16.12 8.20
CA MET A 86 -6.30 15.28 8.87
C MET A 86 -7.46 16.11 9.40
N ASN A 87 -8.70 15.69 9.16
CA ASN A 87 -9.90 16.52 9.31
C ASN A 87 -10.33 16.86 10.75
N ARG A 88 -9.75 16.18 11.76
CA ARG A 88 -9.92 16.50 13.18
C ARG A 88 -8.83 17.43 13.70
N ASN A 89 -7.86 17.77 12.86
CA ASN A 89 -6.85 18.77 13.19
C ASN A 89 -7.48 20.17 13.13
N SER A 90 -7.41 20.91 14.23
CA SER A 90 -7.93 22.29 14.32
C SER A 90 -6.85 23.36 14.29
N ASN A 91 -5.59 22.97 14.10
CA ASN A 91 -4.40 23.82 14.30
C ASN A 91 -3.62 24.07 13.01
N GLN A 92 -4.15 23.65 11.86
CA GLN A 92 -3.46 23.77 10.57
C GLN A 92 -2.09 23.06 10.60
N GLU A 93 -1.98 21.94 11.31
CA GLU A 93 -0.74 21.14 11.38
C GLU A 93 -0.80 20.04 10.31
N PRO A 94 0.08 20.09 9.29
CA PRO A 94 0.24 19.00 8.33
C PRO A 94 0.97 17.83 9.00
N ILE A 95 0.33 16.67 9.09
CA ILE A 95 0.94 15.45 9.65
C ILE A 95 1.32 14.43 8.57
N ASP A 96 0.92 14.66 7.32
CA ASP A 96 1.27 13.84 6.16
C ASP A 96 2.21 14.61 5.24
N ALA A 97 3.30 13.96 4.81
CA ALA A 97 4.27 14.56 3.90
C ALA A 97 4.85 13.54 2.92
N ILE A 98 5.37 14.06 1.80
CA ILE A 98 6.19 13.30 0.86
C ILE A 98 7.57 13.93 0.83
N PHE A 99 8.57 13.21 1.33
CA PHE A 99 9.97 13.62 1.31
C PHE A 99 10.67 13.05 0.08
N VAL A 100 11.47 13.88 -0.58
CA VAL A 100 12.21 13.50 -1.79
C VAL A 100 13.70 13.82 -1.64
N SER A 101 14.55 12.94 -2.15
CA SER A 101 15.98 13.22 -2.33
C SER A 101 16.18 14.41 -3.28
N ARG A 102 17.32 15.11 -3.17
CA ARG A 102 17.57 16.32 -3.97
C ARG A 102 17.71 16.06 -5.47
N GLY A 103 18.09 14.85 -5.89
CA GLY A 103 18.16 14.49 -7.31
C GLY A 103 16.78 14.33 -7.94
N ILE A 104 15.71 14.19 -7.14
CA ILE A 104 14.34 14.09 -7.62
C ILE A 104 13.74 15.48 -7.88
N ASN A 105 13.48 15.74 -9.16
CA ASN A 105 12.75 16.88 -9.67
C ASN A 105 11.27 16.55 -9.78
N ILE A 106 10.43 17.41 -9.19
CA ILE A 106 8.98 17.31 -9.24
C ILE A 106 8.41 18.35 -10.23
N SER A 107 7.42 17.98 -11.04
CA SER A 107 6.75 18.89 -11.96
C SER A 107 5.59 19.63 -11.30
N ALA A 108 4.86 18.94 -10.43
CA ALA A 108 3.73 19.49 -9.67
C ALA A 108 3.60 18.76 -8.32
N ALA A 109 2.87 19.38 -7.39
CA ALA A 109 2.64 18.85 -6.06
C ALA A 109 1.46 19.59 -5.40
N GLY A 110 0.79 18.97 -4.44
CA GLY A 110 -0.26 19.62 -3.68
C GLY A 110 -1.00 18.71 -2.71
N TYR A 111 -2.14 19.21 -2.24
CA TYR A 111 -3.09 18.52 -1.38
C TYR A 111 -4.43 18.42 -2.11
N THR A 112 -5.20 17.37 -1.86
CA THR A 112 -6.59 17.27 -2.30
C THR A 112 -7.55 17.84 -1.25
N ASP A 113 -8.84 17.95 -1.59
CA ASP A 113 -9.86 18.07 -0.55
C ASP A 113 -10.07 16.71 0.13
N TYR A 114 -10.75 16.71 1.28
CA TYR A 114 -11.10 15.48 1.98
C TYR A 114 -12.12 14.67 1.17
N GLY A 115 -11.91 13.34 1.07
CA GLY A 115 -12.81 12.44 0.35
C GLY A 115 -12.68 12.46 -1.18
N ASP A 116 -11.87 13.35 -1.76
CA ASP A 116 -11.70 13.45 -3.22
C ASP A 116 -11.11 12.18 -3.85
N PHE A 117 -10.14 11.56 -3.16
CA PHE A 117 -9.43 10.39 -3.66
C PHE A 117 -9.89 9.09 -2.98
N ILE A 118 -9.94 9.09 -1.66
CA ILE A 118 -10.38 7.98 -0.81
C ILE A 118 -11.21 8.58 0.33
N ASP A 119 -12.28 7.88 0.72
CA ASP A 119 -13.04 8.18 1.94
C ASP A 119 -12.17 7.87 3.17
N SER A 120 -11.52 8.93 3.69
CA SER A 120 -10.57 8.90 4.80
C SER A 120 -10.69 10.19 5.60
N ASP A 121 -10.32 10.13 6.88
CA ASP A 121 -10.11 11.30 7.70
C ASP A 121 -8.85 12.10 7.34
N HIS A 122 -7.99 11.55 6.47
CA HIS A 122 -6.86 12.26 5.88
C HIS A 122 -7.18 12.73 4.44
N ARG A 123 -6.69 13.92 4.06
CA ARG A 123 -6.64 14.34 2.65
C ARG A 123 -5.37 13.80 2.00
N SER A 124 -5.41 13.60 0.68
CA SER A 124 -4.26 13.06 -0.03
C SER A 124 -3.20 14.13 -0.30
N VAL A 125 -1.95 13.78 -0.02
CA VAL A 125 -0.76 14.53 -0.47
C VAL A 125 -0.30 13.91 -1.79
N TRP A 126 -0.03 14.72 -2.80
CA TRP A 126 0.37 14.22 -4.12
C TRP A 126 1.56 14.99 -4.69
N ILE A 127 2.35 14.27 -5.51
CA ILE A 127 3.43 14.83 -6.32
C ILE A 127 3.38 14.22 -7.72
N ASP A 128 3.73 15.01 -8.71
CA ASP A 128 4.03 14.54 -10.06
C ASP A 128 5.54 14.54 -10.27
N VAL A 129 6.08 13.36 -10.59
CA VAL A 129 7.51 13.17 -10.82
C VAL A 129 7.72 12.70 -12.27
N PRO A 130 8.41 13.48 -13.11
CA PRO A 130 8.71 13.06 -14.48
C PRO A 130 9.54 11.78 -14.50
N PHE A 131 9.27 10.89 -15.47
CA PHE A 131 10.07 9.67 -15.66
C PHE A 131 11.54 9.97 -15.85
N THR A 132 11.88 11.06 -16.54
CA THR A 132 13.27 11.48 -16.73
C THR A 132 13.99 11.77 -15.41
N SER A 133 13.26 12.16 -14.36
CA SER A 133 13.85 12.40 -13.04
C SER A 133 14.17 11.12 -12.28
N VAL A 134 13.39 10.05 -12.48
CA VAL A 134 13.54 8.79 -11.72
C VAL A 134 14.29 7.73 -12.52
N LEU A 135 14.04 7.67 -13.83
CA LEU A 135 14.56 6.65 -14.75
C LEU A 135 15.63 7.19 -15.71
N GLY A 136 15.92 8.49 -15.67
CA GLY A 136 16.86 9.15 -16.58
C GLY A 136 16.37 9.30 -18.03
N HIS A 137 15.20 8.76 -18.38
CA HIS A 137 14.60 8.86 -19.71
C HIS A 137 13.08 8.74 -19.65
N ASN A 138 12.41 9.06 -20.74
CA ASN A 138 10.97 8.80 -20.89
C ASN A 138 10.78 7.46 -21.60
N PRO A 139 10.33 6.39 -20.91
CA PRO A 139 10.11 5.11 -21.56
C PRO A 139 9.04 5.25 -22.66
N PRO A 140 9.13 4.46 -23.75
CA PRO A 140 8.10 4.48 -24.78
C PRO A 140 6.75 4.15 -24.15
N ASN A 141 5.68 4.81 -24.64
CA ASN A 141 4.32 4.68 -24.12
C ASN A 141 4.00 3.24 -23.71
N TYR A 142 3.65 3.07 -22.43
CA TYR A 142 3.33 1.78 -21.85
C TYR A 142 2.32 1.02 -22.71
N ALA A 143 2.52 -0.30 -22.80
CA ALA A 143 1.49 -1.19 -23.28
C ALA A 143 0.21 -0.90 -22.50
N LYS A 144 -0.89 -0.62 -23.22
CA LYS A 144 -2.20 -0.35 -22.60
C LYS A 144 -2.48 -1.43 -21.55
N LYS A 145 -2.77 -1.01 -20.30
CA LYS A 145 -3.11 -1.94 -19.21
C LYS A 145 -4.18 -2.89 -19.75
N LYS A 146 -3.88 -4.19 -19.74
CA LYS A 146 -4.86 -5.18 -20.20
C LYS A 146 -6.09 -5.03 -19.29
N PRO A 147 -7.29 -4.84 -19.85
CA PRO A 147 -8.49 -4.71 -19.02
C PRO A 147 -8.60 -5.92 -18.08
N GLU A 148 -8.98 -5.64 -16.83
CA GLU A 148 -9.13 -6.68 -15.83
C GLU A 148 -10.46 -7.43 -16.04
N LYS A 149 -10.43 -8.75 -15.85
CA LYS A 149 -11.62 -9.59 -15.95
C LYS A 149 -12.52 -9.46 -14.72
N LEU A 150 -11.94 -9.15 -13.57
CA LEU A 150 -12.71 -8.83 -12.38
C LEU A 150 -13.19 -7.37 -12.48
N LYS A 151 -14.48 -7.17 -12.26
CA LYS A 151 -15.13 -5.85 -12.24
C LYS A 151 -16.00 -5.82 -10.98
N PRO A 152 -15.49 -5.35 -9.83
CA PRO A 152 -16.18 -5.46 -8.55
C PRO A 152 -17.53 -4.72 -8.48
N ASP A 153 -17.67 -3.67 -9.30
CA ASP A 153 -18.85 -2.83 -9.45
C ASP A 153 -19.98 -3.48 -10.26
N ASP A 154 -19.71 -4.55 -11.03
CA ASP A 154 -20.75 -5.34 -11.71
C ASP A 154 -21.16 -6.54 -10.84
N PRO A 155 -22.38 -6.56 -10.29
CA PRO A 155 -22.85 -7.64 -9.42
C PRO A 155 -22.71 -9.03 -10.04
N ARG A 156 -22.93 -9.16 -11.36
CA ARG A 156 -22.87 -10.45 -12.07
C ARG A 156 -21.44 -11.00 -12.09
N VAL A 157 -20.47 -10.12 -12.26
CA VAL A 157 -19.04 -10.47 -12.28
C VAL A 157 -18.56 -10.83 -10.88
N ARG A 158 -18.97 -10.05 -9.87
CA ARG A 158 -18.71 -10.32 -8.46
C ARG A 158 -19.28 -11.65 -8.00
N ASP A 159 -20.54 -11.94 -8.31
CA ASP A 159 -21.21 -13.18 -7.87
C ASP A 159 -20.58 -14.40 -8.54
N ARG A 160 -20.21 -14.26 -9.83
CA ARG A 160 -19.44 -15.28 -10.55
C ARG A 160 -18.04 -15.49 -9.97
N TYR A 161 -17.35 -14.42 -9.58
CA TYR A 161 -16.06 -14.50 -8.89
C TYR A 161 -16.18 -15.32 -7.59
N ILE A 162 -17.15 -14.96 -6.73
CA ILE A 162 -17.39 -15.65 -5.45
C ILE A 162 -17.67 -17.13 -5.69
N MET A 163 -18.53 -17.46 -6.67
CA MET A 163 -18.82 -18.84 -7.06
C MET A 163 -17.58 -19.61 -7.49
N LEU A 164 -16.70 -18.99 -8.30
CA LEU A 164 -15.46 -19.60 -8.76
C LEU A 164 -14.44 -19.82 -7.62
N VAL A 165 -14.31 -18.87 -6.69
CA VAL A 165 -13.46 -19.02 -5.50
C VAL A 165 -13.94 -20.20 -4.65
N LYS A 166 -15.24 -20.26 -4.33
CA LYS A 166 -15.84 -21.38 -3.58
C LYS A 166 -15.64 -22.72 -4.29
N LYS A 167 -15.78 -22.76 -5.62
CA LYS A 167 -15.48 -23.95 -6.43
C LYS A 167 -14.00 -24.35 -6.31
N ARG A 168 -13.10 -23.38 -6.31
CA ARG A 168 -11.65 -23.63 -6.21
C ARG A 168 -11.25 -24.14 -4.83
N TYR A 169 -11.86 -23.65 -3.75
CA TYR A 169 -11.68 -24.20 -2.41
C TYR A 169 -12.11 -25.68 -2.35
N ARG A 170 -13.30 -26.00 -2.88
CA ARG A 170 -13.79 -27.40 -2.92
C ARG A 170 -12.87 -28.32 -3.71
N HIS A 171 -12.27 -27.83 -4.79
CA HIS A 171 -11.35 -28.62 -5.60
C HIS A 171 -10.08 -29.03 -4.84
N PHE A 172 -9.64 -28.22 -3.88
CA PHE A 172 -8.51 -28.54 -3.00
C PHE A 172 -8.99 -29.12 -1.67
N ASP A 173 -10.00 -29.99 -1.70
CA ASP A 173 -10.56 -30.65 -0.51
C ASP A 173 -10.87 -29.68 0.64
N ASN A 174 -11.37 -28.48 0.32
CA ASN A 174 -11.65 -27.44 1.29
C ASN A 174 -10.43 -27.08 2.17
N PHE A 175 -9.22 -27.13 1.62
CA PHE A 175 -7.99 -26.80 2.34
C PHE A 175 -8.06 -25.43 3.03
N VAL A 176 -8.47 -24.38 2.32
CA VAL A 176 -8.53 -23.01 2.86
C VAL A 176 -9.39 -22.93 4.13
N PRO A 177 -10.68 -23.33 4.15
CA PRO A 177 -11.46 -23.28 5.39
C PRO A 177 -10.96 -24.26 6.46
N LYS A 178 -10.44 -25.45 6.11
CA LYS A 178 -9.85 -26.38 7.09
C LYS A 178 -8.61 -25.78 7.76
N GLN A 179 -7.74 -25.16 6.96
CA GLN A 179 -6.52 -24.51 7.43
C GLN A 179 -6.83 -23.27 8.26
N ALA A 180 -7.86 -22.50 7.91
CA ALA A 180 -8.33 -21.38 8.73
C ALA A 180 -8.77 -21.85 10.13
N ALA A 181 -9.62 -22.88 10.21
CA ALA A 181 -10.03 -23.47 11.48
C ALA A 181 -8.84 -24.05 12.28
N TYR A 182 -7.85 -24.60 11.59
CA TYR A 182 -6.62 -25.08 12.24
C TYR A 182 -5.79 -23.95 12.84
N VAL A 183 -5.58 -22.85 12.12
CA VAL A 183 -4.88 -21.66 12.62
C VAL A 183 -5.62 -21.06 13.83
N GLU A 184 -6.96 -20.98 13.78
CA GLU A 184 -7.79 -20.55 14.91
C GLU A 184 -7.60 -21.47 16.14
N SER A 185 -7.51 -22.79 15.94
CA SER A 185 -7.26 -23.73 17.03
C SER A 185 -5.87 -23.56 17.64
N LEU A 186 -4.84 -23.27 16.84
CA LEU A 186 -3.47 -23.01 17.32
C LEU A 186 -3.44 -21.75 18.19
N LEU A 187 -4.15 -20.70 17.78
CA LEU A 187 -4.33 -19.48 18.59
C LEU A 187 -5.00 -19.80 19.92
N ALA A 188 -6.10 -20.56 19.90
CA ALA A 188 -6.84 -20.93 21.11
C ALA A 188 -6.02 -21.80 22.08
N MET A 189 -5.12 -22.63 21.57
CA MET A 189 -4.22 -23.47 22.37
C MET A 189 -2.97 -22.73 22.87
N GLY A 190 -2.76 -21.47 22.50
CA GLY A 190 -1.54 -20.73 22.84
C GLY A 190 -0.29 -21.33 22.20
N ALA A 191 -0.40 -21.85 20.98
CA ALA A 191 0.74 -22.41 20.25
C ALA A 191 1.84 -21.35 20.03
N PRO A 192 3.12 -21.76 19.84
CA PRO A 192 4.19 -20.82 19.56
C PRO A 192 3.90 -19.97 18.32
N LEU A 193 4.20 -18.66 18.39
CA LEU A 193 3.93 -17.69 17.32
C LEU A 193 4.50 -18.13 15.96
N GLN A 194 5.71 -18.70 15.96
CA GLN A 194 6.37 -19.19 14.75
C GLN A 194 5.54 -20.27 14.02
N VAL A 195 4.86 -21.13 14.77
CA VAL A 195 3.98 -22.18 14.21
C VAL A 195 2.73 -21.54 13.64
N ILE A 196 2.10 -20.61 14.37
CA ILE A 196 0.90 -19.90 13.92
C ILE A 196 1.18 -19.16 12.61
N VAL A 197 2.28 -18.40 12.55
CA VAL A 197 2.70 -17.65 11.35
C VAL A 197 2.93 -18.60 10.17
N ALA A 198 3.67 -19.69 10.37
CA ALA A 198 3.94 -20.65 9.29
C ALA A 198 2.65 -21.30 8.72
N GLU A 199 1.69 -21.63 9.58
CA GLU A 199 0.41 -22.22 9.15
C GLU A 199 -0.54 -21.17 8.54
N HIS A 200 -0.48 -19.93 9.02
CA HIS A 200 -1.18 -18.79 8.44
C HIS A 200 -0.66 -18.45 7.03
N ASP A 201 0.65 -18.50 6.81
CA ASP A 201 1.23 -18.24 5.48
C ASP A 201 0.74 -19.25 4.44
N LYS A 202 0.64 -20.54 4.82
CA LYS A 202 0.06 -21.57 3.94
C LYS A 202 -1.39 -21.25 3.57
N LEU A 203 -2.19 -20.79 4.53
CA LEU A 203 -3.57 -20.36 4.31
C LEU A 203 -3.64 -19.20 3.32
N VAL A 204 -2.87 -18.13 3.56
CA VAL A 204 -2.84 -16.92 2.72
C VAL A 204 -2.43 -17.26 1.29
N VAL A 205 -1.38 -18.06 1.11
CA VAL A 205 -0.91 -18.47 -0.22
C VAL A 205 -1.97 -19.27 -0.97
N ALA A 206 -2.63 -20.22 -0.30
CA ALA A 206 -3.67 -21.03 -0.90
C ALA A 206 -4.91 -20.20 -1.29
N ASP A 207 -5.34 -19.31 -0.40
CA ASP A 207 -6.46 -18.38 -0.65
C ASP A 207 -6.15 -17.46 -1.84
N PHE A 208 -4.99 -16.80 -1.82
CA PHE A 208 -4.53 -15.93 -2.89
C PHE A 208 -4.54 -16.63 -4.26
N ARG A 209 -3.99 -17.85 -4.33
CA ARG A 209 -3.99 -18.65 -5.57
C ARG A 209 -5.41 -18.95 -6.06
N ALA A 210 -6.34 -19.24 -5.16
CA ALA A 210 -7.74 -19.49 -5.52
C ALA A 210 -8.44 -18.23 -6.05
N ARG A 211 -8.21 -17.08 -5.40
CA ARG A 211 -8.72 -15.77 -5.79
C ARG A 211 -8.19 -15.32 -7.15
N MET A 212 -6.88 -15.43 -7.37
CA MET A 212 -6.25 -15.09 -8.66
C MET A 212 -6.76 -15.98 -9.80
N TRP A 213 -6.91 -17.28 -9.54
CA TRP A 213 -7.47 -18.21 -10.52
C TRP A 213 -8.90 -17.82 -10.93
N ALA A 214 -9.73 -17.42 -9.96
CA ALA A 214 -11.10 -16.97 -10.18
C ALA A 214 -11.14 -15.64 -10.94
N ALA A 215 -10.35 -14.65 -10.53
CA ALA A 215 -10.30 -13.32 -11.16
C ALA A 215 -10.03 -13.39 -12.67
N GLN A 216 -9.17 -14.31 -13.12
CA GLN A 216 -8.85 -14.53 -14.53
C GLN A 216 -9.97 -15.23 -15.34
N ARG A 217 -11.06 -15.66 -14.69
CA ARG A 217 -12.14 -16.47 -15.28
C ARG A 217 -13.53 -15.89 -15.08
N CYS A 218 -13.64 -14.72 -14.46
CA CYS A 218 -14.91 -14.06 -14.19
C CYS A 218 -15.69 -13.68 -15.45
N ARG A 219 -15.01 -13.23 -16.50
CA ARG A 219 -15.65 -12.88 -17.78
C ARG A 219 -14.70 -13.01 -18.97
N PRO A 220 -15.22 -13.23 -20.18
CA PRO A 220 -14.46 -12.95 -21.40
C PRO A 220 -14.26 -11.44 -21.55
N ILE A 221 -13.18 -11.05 -22.23
CA ILE A 221 -12.94 -9.66 -22.63
C ILE A 221 -12.87 -9.66 -24.14
N TYR A 222 -13.73 -8.86 -24.77
CA TYR A 222 -13.76 -8.66 -26.20
C TYR A 222 -13.10 -7.31 -26.50
N THR A 223 -11.88 -7.33 -27.02
CA THR A 223 -11.09 -6.13 -27.29
C THR A 223 -11.15 -5.67 -28.75
N GLY A 224 -12.01 -6.29 -29.58
CA GLY A 224 -12.15 -5.91 -30.99
C GLY A 224 -10.91 -6.16 -31.86
N LEU A 225 -9.99 -7.05 -31.43
CA LEU A 225 -8.75 -7.37 -32.14
C LEU A 225 -8.94 -7.96 -33.55
N HIS A 226 -10.15 -8.42 -33.88
CA HIS A 226 -10.50 -8.90 -35.22
C HIS A 226 -11.58 -7.99 -35.83
N ALA A 227 -11.30 -7.48 -37.04
CA ALA A 227 -12.25 -6.69 -37.80
C ALA A 227 -13.37 -7.60 -38.35
N TRP A 228 -14.59 -7.42 -37.84
CA TRP A 228 -15.89 -7.84 -38.40
C TRP A 228 -16.12 -9.34 -38.72
N SER A 229 -17.24 -9.88 -38.21
CA SER A 229 -17.93 -11.00 -38.86
C SER A 229 -18.54 -10.55 -40.19
N PRO A 230 -18.70 -11.42 -41.21
CA PRO A 230 -19.27 -11.04 -42.50
C PRO A 230 -20.64 -10.37 -42.32
N LYS A 231 -20.93 -9.34 -43.12
CA LYS A 231 -22.27 -8.76 -43.22
C LYS A 231 -23.27 -9.88 -43.53
N TRP A 232 -24.34 -9.96 -42.76
CA TRP A 232 -25.48 -10.84 -43.02
C TRP A 232 -26.08 -10.46 -44.38
N ALA A 233 -25.65 -11.14 -45.44
CA ALA A 233 -26.31 -11.05 -46.74
C ALA A 233 -27.63 -11.82 -46.63
N GLN A 234 -28.70 -11.11 -46.97
CA GLN A 234 -30.10 -11.54 -46.86
C GLN A 234 -30.31 -12.92 -47.48
N ALA A 235 -31.00 -13.80 -46.75
CA ALA A 235 -31.72 -14.90 -47.36
C ALA A 235 -32.84 -14.30 -48.20
N ILE A 236 -32.73 -14.48 -49.52
CA ILE A 236 -33.84 -14.44 -50.48
C ILE A 236 -34.68 -15.69 -50.25
#